data_AF-A0A9D2GDZ4-F1
#
_entry.id   AF-A0A9D2GDZ4-F1
#
_cell.length_a   1.000
_cell.length_b   1.000
_cell.length_c   1.000
_cell.angle_alpha   90.00
_cell.angle_beta   90.00
_cell.angle_gamma   90.00
#
_symmetry.space_group_name_H-M   'P 1'
#
loop_
_entity.id
_entity.type
_entity.pdbx_description
1 polymer ?
#
loop_
_entity_poly.entity_id
_entity_poly.type
_entity_poly.pdbx_seq_one_letter_code
_entity_poly.pdbx_strand_id
1 'polypeptide(L)'
;MKVITELELREIYKKNPFTSFDLPSGMKLTPAASQFLSERKIKILRDGVEESQLAKEDRRFNVSAPTPAYPKAPPSPQPLAEGGVPVARQTVPNAQSGYQPVQPIPRYQQQVPAVSEGAAIPPVQPVQQPVQPTSPVRERREPRKDTTAQNMDTSHVSQEKPEHMTHLRGAELVPKTHPMIAFRGQLDTFEACVLSGVIEAKMSGFEGLAEDLTELLEYARGIMRAEVRQEPLAPIQICGWDAAEIRERSHYPNKFYNVNHFTPQPEHGKIMAMLNLMRAKSRELELSAAHAFYHEDGSTDRDDILQAVNRFSSLIYVFMLQLLAGVYKYGC
;
A
#
# COMPACT_ATOMS: atom_id res chain seq x y z
N MET A 1 31.40 -9.72 -9.86
CA MET A 1 31.18 -8.73 -10.94
C MET A 1 32.53 -8.25 -11.47
N LYS A 2 32.69 -8.00 -12.78
CA LYS A 2 33.89 -7.33 -13.32
C LYS A 2 33.66 -5.82 -13.35
N VAL A 3 34.68 -5.07 -12.94
CA VAL A 3 34.64 -3.60 -12.82
C VAL A 3 35.78 -3.03 -13.65
N ILE A 4 35.48 -2.04 -14.49
CA ILE A 4 36.48 -1.33 -15.30
C ILE A 4 36.96 -0.11 -14.52
N THR A 5 38.27 -0.01 -14.36
CA THR A 5 38.96 1.02 -13.60
C THR A 5 39.51 2.13 -14.49
N GLU A 6 39.81 3.28 -13.89
CA GLU A 6 40.41 4.42 -14.58
C GLU A 6 41.79 4.07 -15.18
N LEU A 7 42.57 3.22 -14.49
CA LEU A 7 43.91 2.82 -14.92
C LEU A 7 43.85 2.04 -16.25
N GLU A 8 42.92 1.09 -16.36
CA GLU A 8 42.69 0.31 -17.58
C GLU A 8 42.27 1.23 -18.75
N LEU A 9 41.35 2.17 -18.52
CA LEU A 9 40.95 3.16 -19.53
C LEU A 9 42.12 4.06 -19.96
N ARG A 10 42.97 4.50 -19.03
CA ARG A 10 44.18 5.29 -19.33
C ARG A 10 45.18 4.50 -20.17
N GLU A 11 45.36 3.20 -19.92
CA GLU A 11 46.25 2.36 -20.73
C GLU A 11 45.72 2.12 -22.15
N ILE A 12 44.43 1.82 -22.28
CA ILE A 12 43.79 1.65 -23.60
C ILE A 12 43.91 2.97 -24.39
N TYR A 13 43.60 4.11 -23.76
CA TYR A 13 43.65 5.42 -24.41
C TYR A 13 45.08 5.85 -24.78
N LYS A 14 46.10 5.47 -24.00
CA LYS A 14 47.52 5.69 -24.33
C LYS A 14 47.96 4.89 -25.56
N LYS A 15 47.41 3.69 -25.76
CA LYS A 15 47.73 2.84 -26.91
C LYS A 15 47.02 3.32 -28.17
N ASN A 16 45.71 3.59 -28.08
CA ASN A 16 44.90 4.15 -29.15
C ASN A 16 43.90 5.16 -28.56
N PRO A 17 44.00 6.46 -28.89
CA PRO A 17 42.99 7.44 -28.49
C PRO A 17 41.62 7.11 -29.10
N PHE A 18 40.56 7.13 -28.29
CA PHE A 18 39.19 6.83 -28.71
C PHE A 18 38.21 7.95 -28.33
N THR A 19 37.17 8.13 -29.14
CA THR A 19 36.10 9.13 -28.95
C THR A 19 34.82 8.53 -28.37
N SER A 20 34.69 7.22 -28.41
CA SER A 20 33.60 6.44 -27.81
C SER A 20 34.16 5.19 -27.13
N PHE A 21 33.47 4.72 -26.10
CA PHE A 21 33.83 3.51 -25.35
C PHE A 21 32.58 2.64 -25.16
N ASP A 22 32.61 1.44 -25.74
CA ASP A 22 31.57 0.43 -25.58
C ASP A 22 31.75 -0.27 -24.22
N LEU A 23 30.78 -0.10 -23.32
CA LEU A 23 30.76 -0.78 -22.03
C LEU A 23 30.01 -2.12 -22.16
N PRO A 24 30.67 -3.29 -22.02
CA PRO A 24 30.01 -4.58 -22.19
C PRO A 24 28.94 -4.82 -21.11
N SER A 25 27.81 -5.39 -21.52
CA SER A 25 26.71 -5.72 -20.62
C SER A 25 27.19 -6.57 -19.43
N GLY A 26 26.79 -6.17 -18.22
CA GLY A 26 27.22 -6.80 -16.96
C GLY A 26 28.51 -6.25 -16.33
N MET A 27 29.22 -5.31 -16.97
CA MET A 27 30.35 -4.60 -16.36
C MET A 27 29.94 -3.23 -15.77
N LYS A 28 30.60 -2.82 -14.69
CA LYS A 28 30.43 -1.49 -14.07
C LYS A 28 31.71 -0.66 -14.20
N LEU A 29 31.59 0.64 -14.39
CA LEU A 29 32.71 1.59 -14.29
C LEU A 29 32.92 2.01 -12.83
N THR A 30 34.17 2.22 -12.40
CA THR A 30 34.42 2.95 -11.14
C THR A 30 34.04 4.43 -11.30
N PRO A 31 33.78 5.18 -10.20
CA PRO A 31 33.54 6.62 -10.27
C PRO A 31 34.65 7.39 -10.99
N ALA A 32 35.92 7.02 -10.73
CA ALA A 32 37.09 7.59 -11.39
C ALA A 32 37.14 7.26 -12.89
N ALA A 33 36.77 6.03 -13.28
CA ALA A 33 36.68 5.63 -14.70
C ALA A 33 35.62 6.46 -15.46
N SER A 34 34.45 6.68 -14.83
CA SER A 34 33.38 7.53 -15.38
C SER A 34 33.82 9.00 -15.50
N GLN A 35 34.49 9.54 -14.47
CA GLN A 35 35.03 10.90 -14.48
C GLN A 35 36.05 11.10 -15.62
N PHE A 36 36.98 10.17 -15.81
CA PHE A 36 37.98 10.24 -16.88
C PHE A 36 37.37 10.30 -18.30
N LEU A 37 36.31 9.52 -18.55
CA LEU A 37 35.57 9.56 -19.82
C LEU A 37 34.85 10.90 -20.00
N SER A 38 34.21 11.40 -18.94
CA SER A 38 33.50 12.69 -18.92
C SER A 38 34.41 13.89 -19.19
N GLU A 39 35.55 13.98 -18.48
CA GLU A 39 36.55 15.05 -18.63
C GLU A 39 37.09 15.14 -20.07
N ARG A 40 37.27 13.99 -20.73
CA ARG A 40 37.75 13.89 -22.11
C ARG A 40 36.63 13.94 -23.16
N LYS A 41 35.38 14.13 -22.74
CA LYS A 41 34.18 14.13 -23.60
C LYS A 41 34.05 12.85 -24.46
N ILE A 42 34.55 11.74 -23.93
CA ILE A 42 34.46 10.42 -24.55
C ILE A 42 33.08 9.86 -24.29
N LYS A 43 32.41 9.40 -25.35
CA LYS A 43 31.02 8.95 -25.26
C LYS A 43 30.93 7.52 -24.75
N ILE A 44 30.04 7.27 -23.79
CA ILE A 44 29.75 5.91 -23.34
C ILE A 44 28.63 5.34 -24.22
N LEU A 45 28.91 4.18 -24.83
CA LEU A 45 27.95 3.38 -25.58
C LEU A 45 27.61 2.15 -24.74
N ARG A 46 26.32 1.88 -24.58
CA ARG A 46 25.84 0.58 -24.06
C ARG A 46 25.02 -0.07 -25.17
N ASP A 47 25.40 -1.28 -25.56
CA ASP A 47 24.76 -2.06 -26.62
C ASP A 47 24.49 -1.24 -27.91
N GLY A 48 25.42 -0.34 -28.27
CA GLY A 48 25.36 0.49 -29.47
C GLY A 48 24.58 1.81 -29.37
N VAL A 49 24.02 2.17 -28.20
CA VAL A 49 23.21 3.39 -28.01
C VAL A 49 23.92 4.41 -27.12
N GLU A 50 23.87 5.70 -27.49
CA GLU A 50 24.46 6.79 -26.70
C GLU A 50 23.57 7.17 -25.51
N GLU A 51 24.16 7.10 -24.31
CA GLU A 51 23.54 7.55 -23.04
C GLU A 51 23.09 9.03 -23.07
N SER A 52 23.64 9.83 -23.99
CA SER A 52 23.28 11.24 -24.21
C SER A 52 21.96 11.48 -24.96
N GLN A 53 21.38 10.45 -25.59
CA GLN A 53 20.07 10.54 -26.25
C GLN A 53 18.94 10.26 -25.25
N LEU A 54 19.05 9.20 -24.44
CA LEU A 54 18.06 8.88 -23.38
C LEU A 54 17.78 10.11 -22.48
N ALA A 55 18.83 10.76 -21.98
CA ALA A 55 18.69 11.92 -21.08
C ALA A 55 18.21 13.23 -21.76
N LYS A 56 18.05 13.25 -23.09
CA LYS A 56 17.54 14.41 -23.86
C LYS A 56 16.11 14.22 -24.35
N GLU A 57 15.68 12.98 -24.60
CA GLU A 57 14.27 12.69 -24.89
C GLU A 57 13.40 12.95 -23.66
N ASP A 58 13.82 12.52 -22.47
CA ASP A 58 13.16 12.81 -21.18
C ASP A 58 12.86 14.30 -20.95
N ARG A 59 13.66 15.22 -21.52
CA ARG A 59 13.44 16.67 -21.37
C ARG A 59 12.60 17.31 -22.47
N ARG A 60 12.41 16.64 -23.61
CA ARG A 60 11.64 17.18 -24.74
C ARG A 60 10.16 16.82 -24.70
N PHE A 61 9.80 15.72 -24.04
CA PHE A 61 8.42 15.22 -24.00
C PHE A 61 7.60 15.68 -22.79
N ASN A 62 8.12 16.59 -21.95
CA ASN A 62 7.33 17.24 -20.89
C ASN A 62 6.43 18.37 -21.43
N VAL A 63 5.63 18.04 -22.45
CA VAL A 63 4.54 18.87 -22.97
C VAL A 63 3.24 18.21 -22.50
N SER A 64 2.38 18.95 -21.80
CA SER A 64 1.19 18.40 -21.15
C SER A 64 0.39 17.47 -22.06
N ALA A 65 0.23 16.21 -21.62
CA ALA A 65 -0.77 15.33 -22.18
C ALA A 65 -2.16 15.98 -22.03
N PRO A 66 -3.08 15.83 -23.01
CA PRO A 66 -4.42 16.38 -22.91
C PRO A 66 -5.13 15.78 -21.69
N THR A 67 -5.61 16.64 -20.80
CA THR A 67 -6.33 16.22 -19.59
C THR A 67 -7.56 15.40 -19.98
N PRO A 68 -7.76 14.18 -19.44
CA PRO A 68 -9.00 13.45 -19.59
C PRO A 68 -10.19 14.30 -19.13
N ALA A 69 -11.32 14.21 -19.83
CA ALA A 69 -12.49 15.04 -19.56
C ALA A 69 -13.22 14.60 -18.28
N TYR A 70 -12.67 14.97 -17.11
CA TYR A 70 -13.33 14.79 -15.82
C TYR A 70 -14.62 15.64 -15.76
N PRO A 71 -15.72 15.10 -15.20
CA PRO A 71 -16.84 15.93 -14.78
C PRO A 71 -16.34 16.98 -13.78
N LYS A 72 -16.80 18.23 -13.92
CA LYS A 72 -16.54 19.25 -12.90
C LYS A 72 -17.11 18.75 -11.57
N ALA A 73 -16.35 18.93 -10.49
CA ALA A 73 -16.83 18.60 -9.14
C ALA A 73 -18.21 19.26 -8.90
N PRO A 74 -19.14 18.57 -8.22
CA PRO A 74 -20.38 19.22 -7.78
C PRO A 74 -20.01 20.46 -6.95
N PRO A 75 -20.75 21.57 -7.07
CA PRO A 75 -20.43 22.77 -6.33
C PRO A 75 -20.39 22.45 -4.84
N SER A 76 -19.34 22.91 -4.14
CA SER A 76 -19.24 22.81 -2.69
C SER A 76 -20.58 23.23 -2.07
N PRO A 77 -21.10 22.50 -1.07
CA PRO A 77 -22.34 22.90 -0.42
C PRO A 77 -22.22 24.34 0.02
N GLN A 78 -23.10 25.20 -0.50
CA GLN A 78 -23.13 26.60 -0.13
C GLN A 78 -23.25 26.66 1.39
N PRO A 79 -22.49 27.54 2.09
CA PRO A 79 -22.77 27.77 3.49
C PRO A 79 -24.25 28.13 3.60
N LEU A 80 -24.97 27.46 4.52
CA LEU A 80 -26.39 27.71 4.76
C LEU A 80 -26.55 29.21 5.04
N ALA A 81 -27.03 29.95 4.04
CA ALA A 81 -27.36 31.35 4.21
C ALA A 81 -28.44 31.43 5.28
N GLU A 82 -28.22 32.22 6.32
CA GLU A 82 -29.16 32.37 7.43
C GLU A 82 -30.48 32.93 6.89
N GLY A 83 -31.46 32.04 6.72
CA GLY A 83 -32.81 32.38 6.34
C GLY A 83 -33.53 33.06 7.49
N GLY A 84 -33.37 34.38 7.60
CA GLY A 84 -34.21 35.21 8.45
C GLY A 84 -35.68 35.08 8.02
N VAL A 85 -36.47 34.38 8.84
CA VAL A 85 -37.92 34.24 8.66
C VAL A 85 -38.61 35.62 8.85
N PRO A 86 -39.61 35.98 8.04
CA PRO A 86 -40.03 37.38 7.89
C PRO A 86 -40.98 37.85 9.00
N VAL A 87 -40.87 39.13 9.37
CA VAL A 87 -41.98 39.89 9.99
C VAL A 87 -42.01 41.30 9.41
N ALA A 88 -43.18 41.72 8.91
CA ALA A 88 -43.40 43.05 8.35
C ALA A 88 -43.56 44.12 9.44
N ARG A 89 -43.06 45.34 9.18
CA ARG A 89 -43.54 46.58 9.82
C ARG A 89 -43.55 47.76 8.85
N GLN A 90 -44.75 48.25 8.56
CA GLN A 90 -45.01 49.68 8.37
C GLN A 90 -44.90 50.34 9.77
N THR A 91 -44.42 51.57 10.03
CA THR A 91 -43.77 52.68 9.28
C THR A 91 -43.37 53.74 10.34
N VAL A 92 -42.34 54.61 10.28
CA VAL A 92 -41.16 54.89 9.40
C VAL A 92 -39.94 55.28 10.33
N PRO A 93 -38.85 55.98 9.94
CA PRO A 93 -37.49 55.47 10.17
C PRO A 93 -36.73 56.02 11.41
N ASN A 94 -36.22 55.13 12.26
CA ASN A 94 -34.85 55.12 12.83
C ASN A 94 -34.75 54.03 13.92
N ALA A 95 -33.57 53.41 14.11
CA ALA A 95 -33.41 52.24 14.99
C ALA A 95 -32.21 52.35 15.94
N GLN A 96 -32.41 52.00 17.22
CA GLN A 96 -31.37 51.69 18.21
C GLN A 96 -31.81 50.58 19.19
N SER A 97 -30.80 49.95 19.80
CA SER A 97 -30.73 48.63 20.47
C SER A 97 -31.63 48.34 21.70
N GLY A 98 -31.92 47.04 21.95
CA GLY A 98 -32.42 46.48 23.22
C GLY A 98 -32.66 44.96 23.18
N TYR A 99 -32.17 44.19 24.18
CA TYR A 99 -32.17 42.71 24.24
C TYR A 99 -32.99 42.14 25.42
N GLN A 100 -33.70 41.01 25.23
CA GLN A 100 -34.10 40.03 26.28
C GLN A 100 -34.27 38.60 25.68
N PRO A 101 -34.15 37.51 26.49
CA PRO A 101 -33.92 36.13 25.99
C PRO A 101 -35.16 35.21 25.93
N VAL A 102 -35.01 34.03 25.28
CA VAL A 102 -36.06 33.00 25.08
C VAL A 102 -35.69 31.66 25.75
N GLN A 103 -36.69 30.92 26.22
CA GLN A 103 -36.60 29.68 27.03
C GLN A 103 -36.38 28.39 26.20
N PRO A 104 -35.88 27.29 26.80
CA PRO A 104 -35.55 26.04 26.09
C PRO A 104 -36.74 25.10 25.80
N ILE A 105 -36.58 24.27 24.76
CA ILE A 105 -37.59 23.30 24.25
C ILE A 105 -37.32 21.89 24.82
N PRO A 106 -38.36 21.09 25.20
CA PRO A 106 -38.19 19.78 25.83
C PRO A 106 -37.79 18.63 24.88
N ARG A 107 -37.19 17.57 25.45
CA ARG A 107 -36.77 16.34 24.73
C ARG A 107 -37.97 15.49 24.29
N TYR A 108 -37.93 15.00 23.05
CA TYR A 108 -38.83 13.93 22.59
C TYR A 108 -38.50 12.58 23.24
N GLN A 109 -39.53 11.91 23.77
CA GLN A 109 -39.49 10.50 24.16
C GLN A 109 -40.03 9.64 22.99
N GLN A 110 -39.35 8.52 22.68
CA GLN A 110 -39.87 7.54 21.74
C GLN A 110 -40.95 6.67 22.41
N GLN A 111 -42.10 6.51 21.75
CA GLN A 111 -43.13 5.55 22.13
C GLN A 111 -43.18 4.42 21.10
N VAL A 112 -43.22 3.18 21.58
CA VAL A 112 -43.33 1.96 20.76
C VAL A 112 -44.80 1.56 20.57
N PRO A 113 -45.25 1.24 19.34
CA PRO A 113 -46.58 0.66 19.10
C PRO A 113 -46.59 -0.88 19.28
N ALA A 114 -47.77 -1.42 19.57
CA ALA A 114 -47.98 -2.83 19.90
C ALA A 114 -48.03 -3.77 18.68
N VAL A 115 -47.85 -5.07 18.95
CA VAL A 115 -47.69 -6.17 17.98
C VAL A 115 -49.03 -6.84 17.64
N SER A 116 -49.18 -7.31 16.40
CA SER A 116 -50.12 -8.40 16.05
C SER A 116 -49.36 -9.55 15.39
N GLU A 117 -49.80 -10.78 15.65
CA GLU A 117 -49.03 -12.02 15.48
C GLU A 117 -48.92 -12.51 14.01
N GLY A 118 -47.92 -13.34 13.68
CA GLY A 118 -48.09 -14.26 12.54
C GLY A 118 -46.95 -14.62 11.59
N ALA A 119 -45.65 -14.51 11.94
CA ALA A 119 -44.58 -15.26 11.23
C ALA A 119 -43.28 -15.29 12.05
N ALA A 120 -42.75 -16.49 12.34
CA ALA A 120 -41.57 -16.65 13.18
C ALA A 120 -40.27 -16.67 12.36
N ILE A 121 -39.35 -15.75 12.68
CA ILE A 121 -37.92 -15.84 12.35
C ILE A 121 -37.18 -15.85 13.70
N PRO A 122 -36.30 -16.84 13.99
CA PRO A 122 -35.68 -16.95 15.30
C PRO A 122 -34.62 -15.84 15.52
N PRO A 123 -34.56 -15.22 16.72
CA PRO A 123 -33.58 -14.18 16.99
C PRO A 123 -32.17 -14.77 17.18
N VAL A 124 -31.17 -14.07 16.63
CA VAL A 124 -29.76 -14.35 16.89
C VAL A 124 -29.46 -14.09 18.37
N GLN A 125 -28.99 -15.10 19.09
CA GLN A 125 -28.63 -14.95 20.50
C GLN A 125 -27.33 -14.15 20.66
N PRO A 126 -27.24 -13.25 21.66
CA PRO A 126 -25.99 -12.57 21.98
C PRO A 126 -24.95 -13.56 22.49
N VAL A 127 -23.71 -13.43 22.01
CA VAL A 127 -22.58 -14.26 22.44
C VAL A 127 -22.34 -14.06 23.94
N GLN A 128 -22.51 -15.13 24.71
CA GLN A 128 -22.23 -15.11 26.15
C GLN A 128 -20.71 -14.99 26.40
N GLN A 129 -20.35 -14.30 27.47
CA GLN A 129 -18.95 -14.13 27.91
C GLN A 129 -18.28 -15.50 28.14
N PRO A 130 -16.96 -15.63 27.92
CA PRO A 130 -16.27 -16.91 28.06
C PRO A 130 -16.39 -17.46 29.49
N VAL A 131 -16.90 -18.69 29.57
CA VAL A 131 -17.14 -19.42 30.81
C VAL A 131 -15.81 -19.73 31.51
N GLN A 132 -15.67 -19.33 32.78
CA GLN A 132 -14.56 -19.77 33.62
C GLN A 132 -14.64 -21.29 33.86
N PRO A 133 -13.55 -22.06 33.73
CA PRO A 133 -13.58 -23.49 33.97
C PRO A 133 -13.85 -23.81 35.45
N THR A 134 -15.04 -24.30 35.75
CA THR A 134 -15.43 -24.78 37.07
C THR A 134 -14.67 -26.06 37.42
N SER A 135 -13.64 -25.93 38.26
CA SER A 135 -12.97 -27.08 38.87
C SER A 135 -13.92 -27.74 39.89
N PRO A 136 -14.09 -29.07 39.89
CA PRO A 136 -14.96 -29.73 40.85
C PRO A 136 -14.36 -29.63 42.26
N VAL A 137 -15.17 -29.17 43.22
CA VAL A 137 -14.82 -29.12 44.65
C VAL A 137 -14.64 -30.55 45.15
N ARG A 138 -13.39 -30.96 45.39
CA ARG A 138 -13.08 -32.23 46.06
C ARG A 138 -13.02 -32.03 47.57
N GLU A 139 -13.77 -32.87 48.27
CA GLU A 139 -14.03 -32.77 49.70
C GLU A 139 -12.75 -32.84 50.56
N ARG A 140 -12.68 -32.00 51.60
CA ARG A 140 -11.51 -31.81 52.46
C ARG A 140 -11.33 -33.00 53.42
N ARG A 141 -10.18 -33.69 53.36
CA ARG A 141 -9.71 -34.60 54.42
C ARG A 141 -8.31 -34.19 54.88
N GLU A 142 -8.15 -34.04 56.17
CA GLU A 142 -6.86 -33.89 56.89
C GLU A 142 -6.80 -34.93 58.03
N PRO A 143 -5.65 -35.15 58.68
CA PRO A 143 -4.40 -35.54 58.05
C PRO A 143 -3.81 -36.81 58.72
N ARG A 144 -2.82 -37.46 58.10
CA ARG A 144 -1.87 -38.33 58.82
C ARG A 144 -0.44 -37.88 58.54
N LYS A 145 0.39 -37.90 59.58
CA LYS A 145 1.73 -37.32 59.62
C LYS A 145 2.81 -38.31 59.17
N ASP A 146 3.99 -37.73 58.92
CA ASP A 146 5.33 -38.35 58.90
C ASP A 146 5.61 -39.28 57.68
N THR A 147 6.80 -39.28 57.06
CA THR A 147 8.09 -38.65 57.42
C THR A 147 8.99 -38.36 56.19
N THR A 148 9.89 -37.37 56.33
CA THR A 148 11.21 -37.27 55.64
C THR A 148 11.32 -36.92 54.14
N ALA A 149 11.33 -35.61 53.88
CA ALA A 149 12.31 -34.85 53.07
C ALA A 149 12.91 -35.43 51.75
N GLN A 150 12.43 -34.90 50.62
CA GLN A 150 13.27 -34.46 49.50
C GLN A 150 12.72 -33.13 48.96
N ASN A 151 13.51 -32.06 48.97
CA ASN A 151 13.06 -30.73 48.51
C ASN A 151 13.20 -30.61 46.99
N MET A 152 12.07 -30.62 46.28
CA MET A 152 11.92 -29.89 45.01
C MET A 152 11.22 -28.57 45.29
N ASP A 153 11.78 -27.48 44.78
CA ASP A 153 11.05 -26.22 44.59
C ASP A 153 11.16 -25.81 43.11
N THR A 154 10.34 -26.45 42.27
CA THR A 154 10.00 -25.94 40.95
C THR A 154 8.77 -25.04 41.09
N SER A 155 9.02 -23.79 41.45
CA SER A 155 7.99 -22.75 41.49
C SER A 155 7.46 -22.50 40.07
N HIS A 156 6.19 -22.86 39.87
CA HIS A 156 5.45 -22.59 38.64
C HIS A 156 5.12 -21.09 38.55
N VAL A 157 6.11 -20.28 38.16
CA VAL A 157 5.90 -18.85 37.87
C VAL A 157 5.19 -18.75 36.52
N SER A 158 3.88 -18.52 36.57
CA SER A 158 3.08 -18.08 35.42
C SER A 158 3.55 -16.69 34.99
N GLN A 159 4.61 -16.62 34.19
CA GLN A 159 5.10 -15.35 33.66
C GLN A 159 4.06 -14.77 32.70
N GLU A 160 3.41 -13.69 33.12
CA GLU A 160 2.60 -12.85 32.23
C GLU A 160 3.48 -12.37 31.07
N LYS A 161 2.95 -12.47 29.85
CA LYS A 161 3.75 -12.22 28.64
C LYS A 161 4.18 -10.74 28.60
N PRO A 162 5.49 -10.43 28.52
CA PRO A 162 5.94 -9.06 28.44
C PRO A 162 5.36 -8.37 27.20
N GLU A 163 4.82 -7.15 27.36
CA GLU A 163 4.08 -6.44 26.30
C GLU A 163 4.88 -6.19 25.01
N HIS A 164 6.22 -6.26 25.07
CA HIS A 164 7.09 -6.08 23.90
C HIS A 164 7.21 -7.34 23.02
N MET A 165 6.70 -8.49 23.46
CA MET A 165 6.66 -9.73 22.68
C MET A 165 5.33 -9.90 21.92
N THR A 166 5.37 -10.66 20.83
CA THR A 166 4.20 -11.09 20.05
C THR A 166 4.43 -12.49 19.50
N HIS A 167 3.37 -13.22 19.16
CA HIS A 167 3.54 -14.51 18.49
C HIS A 167 3.88 -14.30 17.02
N LEU A 168 4.95 -14.90 16.54
CA LEU A 168 5.25 -14.96 15.11
C LEU A 168 4.39 -16.05 14.45
N ARG A 169 4.44 -17.27 15.00
CA ARG A 169 3.72 -18.47 14.55
C ARG A 169 3.42 -19.38 15.74
N GLY A 170 2.14 -19.66 16.00
CA GLY A 170 1.73 -20.58 17.06
C GLY A 170 2.29 -20.21 18.44
N ALA A 171 3.25 -21.00 18.95
CA ALA A 171 3.90 -20.79 20.25
C ALA A 171 5.19 -19.93 20.18
N GLU A 172 5.70 -19.63 19.00
CA GLU A 172 6.93 -18.85 18.80
C GLU A 172 6.70 -17.39 19.19
N LEU A 173 7.40 -16.91 20.22
CA LEU A 173 7.38 -15.52 20.70
C LEU A 173 8.60 -14.76 20.20
N VAL A 174 8.35 -13.65 19.51
CA VAL A 174 9.37 -12.72 18.99
C VAL A 174 9.10 -11.30 19.49
N PRO A 175 10.11 -10.42 19.58
CA PRO A 175 9.85 -9.01 19.85
C PRO A 175 9.00 -8.38 18.75
N LYS A 176 8.17 -7.38 19.09
CA LYS A 176 7.34 -6.64 18.12
C LYS A 176 8.13 -5.92 17.03
N THR A 177 9.44 -5.74 17.21
CA THR A 177 10.38 -5.18 16.22
C THR A 177 10.88 -6.19 15.18
N HIS A 178 10.45 -7.46 15.25
CA HIS A 178 10.90 -8.51 14.35
C HIS A 178 10.55 -8.18 12.87
N PRO A 179 11.48 -8.34 11.90
CA PRO A 179 11.28 -7.91 10.51
C PRO A 179 9.99 -8.44 9.87
N MET A 180 9.63 -9.69 10.12
CA MET A 180 8.38 -10.27 9.62
C MET A 180 7.10 -9.62 10.18
N ILE A 181 7.13 -9.12 11.42
CA ILE A 181 6.00 -8.39 12.01
C ILE A 181 5.87 -7.01 11.36
N ALA A 182 7.00 -6.35 11.07
CA ALA A 182 7.03 -5.11 10.30
C ALA A 182 6.56 -5.32 8.85
N PHE A 183 6.93 -6.44 8.21
CA PHE A 183 6.41 -6.81 6.88
C PHE A 183 4.90 -7.01 6.89
N ARG A 184 4.35 -7.78 7.85
CA ARG A 184 2.89 -7.95 8.00
C ARG A 184 2.17 -6.62 8.16
N GLY A 185 2.62 -5.75 9.07
CA GLY A 185 2.00 -4.44 9.27
C GLY A 185 2.09 -3.51 8.04
N GLN A 186 3.17 -3.61 7.25
CA GLN A 186 3.30 -2.89 5.98
C GLN A 186 2.39 -3.47 4.89
N LEU A 187 2.17 -4.79 4.87
CA LEU A 187 1.23 -5.46 3.98
C LEU A 187 -0.22 -5.10 4.32
N ASP A 188 -0.61 -5.12 5.59
CA ASP A 188 -1.91 -4.63 6.08
C ASP A 188 -2.15 -3.17 5.65
N THR A 189 -1.13 -2.31 5.79
CA THR A 189 -1.18 -0.91 5.37
C THR A 189 -1.35 -0.76 3.86
N PHE A 190 -0.70 -1.63 3.08
CA PHE A 190 -0.87 -1.68 1.63
C PHE A 190 -2.28 -2.16 1.26
N GLU A 191 -2.78 -3.25 1.84
CA GLU A 191 -4.15 -3.75 1.63
C GLU A 191 -5.20 -2.68 1.95
N ALA A 192 -5.06 -1.95 3.06
CA ALA A 192 -5.96 -0.85 3.41
C ALA A 192 -5.91 0.29 2.37
N CYS A 193 -4.73 0.56 1.78
CA CYS A 193 -4.57 1.52 0.70
C CYS A 193 -5.23 1.06 -0.61
N VAL A 194 -5.08 -0.22 -0.98
CA VAL A 194 -5.75 -0.81 -2.16
C VAL A 194 -7.26 -0.83 -1.98
N LEU A 195 -7.77 -1.30 -0.83
CA LEU A 195 -9.20 -1.29 -0.49
C LEU A 195 -9.81 0.11 -0.58
N SER A 196 -9.14 1.12 -0.03
CA SER A 196 -9.57 2.52 -0.15
C SER A 196 -9.60 2.96 -1.62
N GLY A 197 -8.63 2.50 -2.42
CA GLY A 197 -8.55 2.77 -3.85
C GLY A 197 -9.67 2.12 -4.67
N VAL A 198 -10.07 0.89 -4.35
CA VAL A 198 -11.24 0.22 -4.94
C VAL A 198 -12.50 1.06 -4.71
N ILE A 199 -12.74 1.48 -3.46
CA ILE A 199 -13.93 2.28 -3.10
C ILE A 199 -13.94 3.61 -3.85
N GLU A 200 -12.83 4.34 -3.85
CA GLU A 200 -12.71 5.63 -4.53
C GLU A 200 -12.86 5.52 -6.05
N ALA A 201 -12.35 4.44 -6.67
CA ALA A 201 -12.52 4.16 -8.09
C ALA A 201 -14.02 3.96 -8.45
N LYS A 202 -14.76 3.15 -7.67
CA LYS A 202 -16.22 2.97 -7.85
C LYS A 202 -17.00 4.25 -7.63
N MET A 203 -16.73 4.98 -6.55
CA MET A 203 -17.36 6.27 -6.27
C MET A 203 -17.08 7.32 -7.36
N SER A 204 -15.96 7.19 -8.06
CA SER A 204 -15.58 8.03 -9.21
C SER A 204 -16.00 7.45 -10.57
N GLY A 205 -16.80 6.38 -10.60
CA GLY A 205 -17.35 5.78 -11.83
C GLY A 205 -16.34 5.01 -12.69
N PHE A 206 -15.18 4.64 -12.17
CA PHE A 206 -14.16 3.85 -12.88
C PHE A 206 -14.25 2.37 -12.48
N GLU A 207 -15.36 1.70 -12.80
CA GLU A 207 -15.62 0.32 -12.37
C GLU A 207 -14.52 -0.66 -12.82
N GLY A 208 -14.05 -0.60 -14.07
CA GLY A 208 -12.97 -1.47 -14.55
C GLY A 208 -11.63 -1.28 -13.80
N LEU A 209 -11.34 -0.07 -13.29
CA LEU A 209 -10.18 0.15 -12.42
C LEU A 209 -10.43 -0.45 -11.03
N ALA A 210 -11.68 -0.39 -10.54
CA ALA A 210 -12.04 -0.98 -9.27
C ALA A 210 -11.99 -2.52 -9.31
N GLU A 211 -12.33 -3.14 -10.44
CA GLU A 211 -12.16 -4.58 -10.69
C GLU A 211 -10.67 -4.97 -10.65
N ASP A 212 -9.82 -4.31 -11.45
CA ASP A 212 -8.37 -4.55 -11.47
C ASP A 212 -7.69 -4.34 -10.10
N LEU A 213 -8.11 -3.31 -9.35
CA LEU A 213 -7.66 -3.08 -7.98
C LEU A 213 -8.19 -4.11 -6.99
N THR A 214 -9.35 -4.73 -7.25
CA THR A 214 -9.88 -5.82 -6.42
C THR A 214 -9.07 -7.09 -6.62
N GLU A 215 -8.64 -7.43 -7.84
CA GLU A 215 -7.72 -8.55 -8.08
C GLU A 215 -6.39 -8.34 -7.33
N LEU A 216 -5.83 -7.13 -7.37
CA LEU A 216 -4.62 -6.79 -6.60
C LEU A 216 -4.83 -6.92 -5.08
N LEU A 217 -6.00 -6.53 -4.56
CA LEU A 217 -6.33 -6.67 -3.14
C LEU A 217 -6.43 -8.13 -2.72
N GLU A 218 -7.12 -8.98 -3.47
CA GLU A 218 -7.23 -10.41 -3.17
C GLU A 218 -5.88 -11.13 -3.31
N TYR A 219 -5.06 -10.75 -4.27
CA TYR A 219 -3.71 -11.29 -4.39
C TYR A 219 -2.80 -10.86 -3.22
N ALA A 220 -2.89 -9.61 -2.75
CA ALA A 220 -2.18 -9.14 -1.54
C ALA A 220 -2.60 -9.92 -0.28
N ARG A 221 -3.91 -10.16 -0.09
CA ARG A 221 -4.45 -11.06 0.96
C ARG A 221 -3.93 -12.49 0.83
N GLY A 222 -3.73 -12.94 -0.41
CA GLY A 222 -3.05 -14.19 -0.75
C GLY A 222 -1.61 -14.25 -0.21
N ILE A 223 -0.85 -13.16 -0.33
CA ILE A 223 0.51 -13.05 0.25
C ILE A 223 0.46 -13.19 1.77
N MET A 224 -0.43 -12.46 2.45
CA MET A 224 -0.57 -12.53 3.91
C MET A 224 -0.89 -13.97 4.37
N ARG A 225 -1.83 -14.64 3.68
CA ARG A 225 -2.18 -16.04 3.93
C ARG A 225 -1.00 -16.99 3.71
N ALA A 226 -0.32 -16.87 2.57
CA ALA A 226 0.80 -17.73 2.19
C ALA A 226 2.02 -17.58 3.11
N GLU A 227 2.27 -16.36 3.61
CA GLU A 227 3.28 -16.11 4.63
C GLU A 227 2.86 -16.76 5.96
N VAL A 228 1.72 -16.39 6.54
CA VAL A 228 1.30 -16.87 7.88
C VAL A 228 1.19 -18.40 7.93
N ARG A 229 0.74 -19.04 6.85
CA ARG A 229 0.57 -20.50 6.76
C ARG A 229 1.83 -21.25 6.31
N GLN A 230 2.87 -20.54 5.86
CA GLN A 230 4.08 -21.13 5.25
C GLN A 230 3.75 -22.03 4.04
N GLU A 231 2.77 -21.58 3.24
CA GLU A 231 2.37 -22.23 1.99
C GLU A 231 3.01 -21.46 0.80
N PRO A 232 3.37 -22.14 -0.31
CA PRO A 232 3.84 -21.48 -1.52
C PRO A 232 2.82 -20.47 -2.04
N LEU A 233 3.28 -19.28 -2.44
CA LEU A 233 2.45 -18.29 -3.11
C LEU A 233 2.26 -18.69 -4.58
N ALA A 234 1.02 -18.64 -5.06
CA ALA A 234 0.73 -18.84 -6.48
C ALA A 234 1.38 -17.71 -7.33
N PRO A 235 1.93 -18.00 -8.52
CA PRO A 235 2.47 -16.96 -9.39
C PRO A 235 1.47 -15.84 -9.67
N ILE A 236 1.95 -14.59 -9.73
CA ILE A 236 1.10 -13.43 -9.99
C ILE A 236 0.40 -13.56 -11.35
N GLN A 237 -0.92 -13.42 -11.32
CA GLN A 237 -1.84 -13.43 -12.46
C GLN A 237 -2.92 -12.40 -12.15
N ILE A 238 -2.79 -11.18 -12.67
CA ILE A 238 -3.74 -10.07 -12.45
C ILE A 238 -4.05 -9.43 -13.82
N CYS A 239 -5.32 -9.14 -14.09
CA CYS A 239 -5.83 -8.73 -15.40
C CYS A 239 -5.52 -9.75 -16.52
N GLY A 240 -5.30 -11.02 -16.14
CA GLY A 240 -4.80 -12.06 -17.04
C GLY A 240 -3.33 -11.93 -17.46
N TRP A 241 -2.53 -11.11 -16.75
CA TRP A 241 -1.10 -10.91 -17.03
C TRP A 241 -0.22 -11.54 -15.97
N ASP A 242 0.87 -12.18 -16.44
CA ASP A 242 1.92 -12.69 -15.57
C ASP A 242 2.97 -11.61 -15.19
N ALA A 243 3.94 -12.00 -14.38
CA ALA A 243 5.04 -11.12 -13.94
C ALA A 243 5.86 -10.51 -15.09
N ALA A 244 5.99 -11.20 -16.22
CA ALA A 244 6.77 -10.76 -17.38
C ALA A 244 5.96 -9.80 -18.25
N GLU A 245 4.69 -10.10 -18.50
CA GLU A 245 3.76 -9.24 -19.24
C GLU A 245 3.51 -7.91 -18.50
N ILE A 246 3.34 -7.95 -17.16
CA ILE A 246 3.28 -6.74 -16.32
C ILE A 246 4.57 -5.91 -16.46
N ARG A 247 5.74 -6.57 -16.49
CA ARG A 247 7.03 -5.91 -16.68
C ARG A 247 7.13 -5.28 -18.06
N GLU A 248 6.74 -5.98 -19.11
CA GLU A 248 6.82 -5.50 -20.49
C GLU A 248 5.91 -4.29 -20.72
N ARG A 249 4.64 -4.37 -20.27
CA ARG A 249 3.67 -3.26 -20.30
C ARG A 249 4.16 -2.02 -19.57
N SER A 250 4.77 -2.21 -18.40
CA SER A 250 5.30 -1.11 -17.59
C SER A 250 6.57 -0.49 -18.18
N HIS A 251 7.34 -1.22 -19.02
CA HIS A 251 8.60 -0.74 -19.60
C HIS A 251 8.44 -0.17 -21.01
N TYR A 252 7.46 -0.64 -21.79
CA TYR A 252 7.19 -0.18 -23.15
C TYR A 252 5.77 0.40 -23.28
N PRO A 253 5.37 1.41 -22.49
CA PRO A 253 3.99 1.89 -22.44
C PRO A 253 3.45 2.34 -23.79
N ASN A 254 4.30 2.88 -24.66
CA ASN A 254 3.91 3.34 -25.99
C ASN A 254 3.40 2.17 -26.87
N LYS A 255 4.04 0.99 -26.79
CA LYS A 255 3.67 -0.23 -27.53
C LYS A 255 2.25 -0.71 -27.21
N PHE A 256 1.84 -0.62 -25.94
CA PHE A 256 0.58 -1.20 -25.45
C PHE A 256 -0.56 -0.19 -25.33
N TYR A 257 -0.25 1.08 -25.08
CA TYR A 257 -1.24 2.09 -24.68
C TYR A 257 -1.13 3.40 -25.46
N ASN A 258 -0.16 3.52 -26.39
CA ASN A 258 0.14 4.76 -27.12
C ASN A 258 0.38 6.00 -26.23
N VAL A 259 0.88 5.77 -25.00
CA VAL A 259 1.34 6.82 -24.08
C VAL A 259 2.81 6.61 -23.74
N ASN A 260 3.55 7.69 -23.55
CA ASN A 260 4.94 7.61 -23.11
C ASN A 260 5.02 7.46 -21.59
N HIS A 261 6.23 7.21 -21.08
CA HIS A 261 6.50 7.39 -19.67
C HIS A 261 6.15 8.82 -19.22
N PHE A 262 5.51 8.93 -18.06
CA PHE A 262 5.11 10.20 -17.47
C PHE A 262 5.37 10.22 -15.96
N THR A 263 5.49 11.43 -15.43
CA THR A 263 5.47 11.72 -13.98
C THR A 263 4.07 12.19 -13.58
N PRO A 264 3.46 11.65 -12.50
CA PRO A 264 2.17 12.13 -12.02
C PRO A 264 2.22 13.61 -11.63
N GLN A 265 1.25 14.39 -12.12
CA GLN A 265 1.05 15.80 -11.81
C GLN A 265 -0.38 16.02 -11.28
N PRO A 266 -0.66 17.14 -10.57
CA PRO A 266 -1.99 17.43 -10.03
C PRO A 266 -3.12 17.45 -11.08
N GLU A 267 -2.80 17.83 -12.32
CA GLU A 267 -3.74 17.93 -13.44
C GLU A 267 -4.31 16.57 -13.88
N HIS A 268 -3.64 15.46 -13.51
CA HIS A 268 -4.15 14.11 -13.75
C HIS A 268 -5.23 13.67 -12.72
N GLY A 269 -5.58 14.54 -11.78
CA GLY A 269 -6.72 14.35 -10.87
C GLY A 269 -6.51 13.35 -9.73
N LYS A 270 -7.56 13.22 -8.89
CA LYS A 270 -7.52 12.50 -7.61
C LYS A 270 -7.18 11.01 -7.76
N ILE A 271 -7.75 10.33 -8.75
CA ILE A 271 -7.49 8.89 -9.00
C ILE A 271 -6.02 8.66 -9.36
N MET A 272 -5.40 9.53 -10.17
CA MET A 272 -3.96 9.41 -10.48
C MET A 272 -3.09 9.60 -9.23
N ALA A 273 -3.42 10.60 -8.40
CA ALA A 273 -2.69 10.85 -7.15
C ALA A 273 -2.81 9.66 -6.17
N MET A 274 -4.00 9.07 -6.06
CA MET A 274 -4.29 7.86 -5.29
C MET A 274 -3.49 6.65 -5.78
N LEU A 275 -3.47 6.38 -7.09
CA LEU A 275 -2.66 5.30 -7.66
C LEU A 275 -1.16 5.54 -7.44
N ASN A 276 -0.68 6.78 -7.54
CA ASN A 276 0.72 7.10 -7.25
C ASN A 276 1.08 6.89 -5.76
N LEU A 277 0.18 7.22 -4.82
CA LEU A 277 0.35 6.92 -3.40
C LEU A 277 0.41 5.41 -3.16
N MET A 278 -0.51 4.64 -3.77
CA MET A 278 -0.54 3.19 -3.70
C MET A 278 0.77 2.57 -4.27
N ARG A 279 1.28 3.12 -5.37
CA ARG A 279 2.56 2.74 -5.96
C ARG A 279 3.72 3.02 -5.01
N ALA A 280 3.73 4.15 -4.31
CA ALA A 280 4.73 4.43 -3.28
C ALA A 280 4.64 3.41 -2.12
N LYS A 281 3.43 3.11 -1.63
CA LYS A 281 3.21 2.08 -0.59
C LYS A 281 3.64 0.68 -1.01
N SER A 282 3.48 0.30 -2.28
CA SER A 282 4.00 -0.97 -2.79
C SER A 282 5.54 -1.07 -2.73
N ARG A 283 6.27 0.05 -2.84
CA ARG A 283 7.74 0.08 -2.71
C ARG A 283 8.20 0.05 -1.27
N GLU A 284 7.48 0.70 -0.36
CA GLU A 284 7.71 0.53 1.08
C GLU A 284 7.49 -0.93 1.51
N LEU A 285 6.46 -1.59 0.97
CA LEU A 285 6.18 -3.01 1.17
C LEU A 285 7.31 -3.90 0.61
N GLU A 286 7.80 -3.63 -0.60
CA GLU A 286 8.93 -4.32 -1.22
C GLU A 286 10.20 -4.25 -0.35
N LEU A 287 10.53 -3.07 0.19
CA LEU A 287 11.67 -2.90 1.09
C LEU A 287 11.48 -3.62 2.43
N SER A 288 10.26 -3.63 2.97
CA SER A 288 9.92 -4.36 4.19
C SER A 288 10.01 -5.88 3.98
N ALA A 289 9.57 -6.37 2.82
CA ALA A 289 9.72 -7.77 2.42
C ALA A 289 11.18 -8.18 2.27
N ALA A 290 12.01 -7.34 1.62
CA ALA A 290 13.44 -7.57 1.53
C ALA A 290 14.08 -7.65 2.92
N HIS A 291 13.74 -6.75 3.84
CA HIS A 291 14.25 -6.80 5.22
C HIS A 291 13.76 -8.04 6.01
N ALA A 292 12.62 -8.62 5.64
CA ALA A 292 12.04 -9.79 6.31
C ALA A 292 12.49 -11.14 5.75
N PHE A 293 12.94 -11.21 4.48
CA PHE A 293 13.21 -12.47 3.78
C PHE A 293 14.58 -12.56 3.11
N TYR A 294 15.42 -11.52 3.16
CA TYR A 294 16.79 -11.52 2.64
C TYR A 294 17.81 -11.57 3.77
N HIS A 295 18.75 -12.51 3.69
CA HIS A 295 19.79 -12.72 4.70
C HIS A 295 21.13 -12.09 4.29
N GLU A 296 22.00 -11.80 5.27
CA GLU A 296 23.29 -11.14 5.01
C GLU A 296 24.26 -11.96 4.14
N ASP A 297 24.08 -13.29 4.07
CA ASP A 297 24.83 -14.20 3.20
C ASP A 297 24.35 -14.19 1.73
N GLY A 298 23.25 -13.49 1.45
CA GLY A 298 22.63 -13.40 0.13
C GLY A 298 21.58 -14.48 -0.17
N SER A 299 21.23 -15.33 0.81
CA SER A 299 20.12 -16.27 0.69
C SER A 299 18.76 -15.61 0.96
N THR A 300 17.68 -16.27 0.52
CA THR A 300 16.30 -15.78 0.60
C THR A 300 15.31 -16.87 1.00
N ASP A 301 14.38 -16.54 1.92
CA ASP A 301 13.39 -17.51 2.42
C ASP A 301 12.13 -17.60 1.55
N ARG A 302 11.72 -16.49 0.93
CA ARG A 302 10.44 -16.34 0.22
C ARG A 302 10.59 -15.56 -1.08
N ASP A 303 11.38 -16.13 -2.00
CA ASP A 303 11.55 -15.60 -3.36
C ASP A 303 10.22 -15.39 -4.10
N ASP A 304 9.22 -16.25 -3.84
CA ASP A 304 7.87 -16.14 -4.39
C ASP A 304 7.17 -14.83 -3.96
N ILE A 305 7.25 -14.48 -2.66
CA ILE A 305 6.74 -13.21 -2.12
C ILE A 305 7.56 -12.03 -2.62
N LEU A 306 8.90 -12.12 -2.58
CA LEU A 306 9.81 -11.05 -3.01
C LEU A 306 9.57 -10.68 -4.49
N GLN A 307 9.44 -11.67 -5.37
CA GLN A 307 9.12 -11.45 -6.78
C GLN A 307 7.73 -10.84 -6.95
N ALA A 308 6.73 -11.32 -6.21
CA ALA A 308 5.37 -10.79 -6.25
C ALA A 308 5.30 -9.29 -5.88
N VAL A 309 5.83 -8.88 -4.72
CA VAL A 309 5.75 -7.48 -4.27
C VAL A 309 6.55 -6.53 -5.17
N ASN A 310 7.67 -7.00 -5.71
CA ASN A 310 8.47 -6.28 -6.71
C ASN A 310 7.70 -6.01 -8.03
N ARG A 311 6.70 -6.84 -8.38
CA ARG A 311 5.80 -6.59 -9.52
C ARG A 311 4.68 -5.60 -9.22
N PHE A 312 4.23 -5.43 -7.96
CA PHE A 312 3.14 -4.50 -7.62
C PHE A 312 3.44 -3.06 -8.05
N SER A 313 4.66 -2.56 -7.84
CA SER A 313 5.03 -1.19 -8.23
C SER A 313 5.11 -0.98 -9.76
N SER A 314 5.15 -2.08 -10.53
CA SER A 314 5.04 -2.11 -11.99
C SER A 314 3.57 -2.19 -12.43
N LEU A 315 2.77 -3.07 -11.81
CA LEU A 315 1.34 -3.24 -12.08
C LEU A 315 0.53 -1.96 -11.82
N ILE A 316 0.72 -1.32 -10.66
CA ILE A 316 0.03 -0.06 -10.33
C ILE A 316 0.41 1.04 -11.33
N TYR A 317 1.64 1.00 -11.87
CA TYR A 317 2.03 1.93 -12.94
C TYR A 317 1.34 1.63 -14.27
N VAL A 318 1.09 0.36 -14.59
CA VAL A 318 0.27 -0.03 -15.74
C VAL A 318 -1.15 0.51 -15.59
N PHE A 319 -1.78 0.42 -14.41
CA PHE A 319 -3.08 1.05 -14.14
C PHE A 319 -3.03 2.57 -14.32
N MET A 320 -1.97 3.24 -13.87
CA MET A 320 -1.77 4.68 -14.08
C MET A 320 -1.63 5.03 -15.57
N LEU A 321 -0.94 4.21 -16.36
CA LEU A 321 -0.79 4.38 -17.82
C LEU A 321 -2.12 4.15 -18.55
N GLN A 322 -2.89 3.12 -18.16
CA GLN A 322 -4.22 2.82 -18.70
C GLN A 322 -5.24 3.91 -18.40
N LEU A 323 -5.18 4.50 -17.20
CA LEU A 323 -6.00 5.67 -16.84
C LEU A 323 -5.67 6.87 -17.74
N LEU A 324 -4.39 7.16 -17.96
CA LEU A 324 -3.95 8.25 -18.84
C LEU A 324 -4.32 8.00 -20.31
N ALA A 325 -4.27 6.75 -20.77
CA ALA A 325 -4.67 6.33 -22.11
C ALA A 325 -6.19 6.25 -22.32
N GLY A 326 -7.01 6.51 -21.28
CA GLY A 326 -8.47 6.44 -21.37
C GLY A 326 -9.04 5.03 -21.50
N VAL A 327 -8.28 4.00 -21.11
CA VAL A 327 -8.75 2.60 -21.10
C VAL A 327 -9.83 2.40 -20.05
N TYR A 328 -9.64 2.97 -18.86
CA TYR A 328 -10.67 3.02 -17.82
C TYR A 328 -11.69 4.10 -18.16
N LYS A 329 -12.88 3.65 -18.57
CA LYS A 329 -14.02 4.51 -18.89
C LYS A 329 -14.73 4.96 -17.62
N TYR A 330 -15.35 6.14 -17.70
CA TYR A 330 -16.19 6.70 -16.64
C TYR A 330 -17.66 6.34 -16.87
N GLY A 331 -18.35 5.88 -15.82
CA GLY A 331 -19.81 5.69 -15.79
C GLY A 331 -20.33 4.57 -16.68
N CYS A 332 -19.59 3.46 -16.76
CA CYS A 332 -20.00 2.23 -17.45
C CYS A 332 -20.64 1.23 -16.48
#